data_AF-R6XIJ4-F1
#
_entry.id   AF-R6XIJ4-F1
#
_cell.length_a   1.000
_cell.length_b   1.000
_cell.length_c   1.000
_cell.angle_alpha   90.00
_cell.angle_beta   90.00
_cell.angle_gamma   90.00
#
_symmetry.space_group_name_H-M   'P 1'
#
loop_
_entity.id
_entity.type
_entity.pdbx_description
1 polymer ?
#
loop_
_entity_poly.entity_id
_entity_poly.type
_entity_poly.pdbx_seq_one_letter_code
_entity_poly.pdbx_strand_id
1 'polypeptide(L)'
;MDLRNITKITRNMTLYKNTINRGKEYLNDTEFEMVRYVTKHEERSLVEVANYLNVDKGLVTRMYKKLVGLGYLEVKSDENDSRKKILVATPKAKELPKEITYPTDKLSLEVNNLTFGFDQSFVLHNISFHLNKGETLGVCGMIHSGKSTLGAALSGLYDYDGSIKFTRCRTQGSKK
;
A
#
# COMPACT_ATOMS: atom_id res chain seq x y z
N MET A 1 -2.03 11.21 -23.62
CA MET A 1 -2.28 10.46 -22.37
C MET A 1 -2.57 11.50 -21.30
N ASP A 2 -3.79 11.53 -20.75
CA ASP A 2 -4.29 12.62 -19.91
C ASP A 2 -3.58 12.63 -18.53
N LEU A 3 -3.00 13.77 -18.14
CA LEU A 3 -2.27 13.96 -16.87
C LEU A 3 -3.13 13.60 -15.64
N ARG A 4 -4.46 13.74 -15.75
CA ARG A 4 -5.40 13.34 -14.70
C ARG A 4 -5.39 11.82 -14.45
N ASN A 5 -5.15 11.02 -15.47
CA ASN A 5 -5.09 9.57 -15.35
C ASN A 5 -3.77 9.11 -14.72
N ILE A 6 -2.68 9.81 -14.99
CA ILE A 6 -1.38 9.55 -14.34
C ILE A 6 -1.47 9.84 -12.85
N THR A 7 -2.00 11.00 -12.45
CA THR A 7 -2.18 11.34 -11.02
C THR A 7 -3.12 10.37 -10.31
N LYS A 8 -4.17 9.87 -10.99
CA LYS A 8 -5.06 8.82 -10.47
C LYS A 8 -4.35 7.50 -10.27
N ILE A 9 -3.52 7.06 -11.23
CA ILE A 9 -2.74 5.83 -11.12
C ILE A 9 -1.72 5.93 -10.00
N THR A 10 -0.97 7.04 -9.92
CA THR A 10 0.03 7.25 -8.85
C THR A 10 -0.64 7.25 -7.48
N ARG A 11 -1.80 7.91 -7.34
CA ARG A 11 -2.54 7.98 -6.07
C ARG A 11 -3.14 6.62 -5.67
N ASN A 12 -3.64 5.83 -6.62
CA ASN A 12 -4.09 4.46 -6.37
C ASN A 12 -2.93 3.51 -6.03
N MET A 13 -1.73 3.77 -6.56
CA MET A 13 -0.52 3.00 -6.26
C MET A 13 0.03 3.31 -4.87
N THR A 14 -0.18 4.53 -4.35
CA THR A 14 0.13 4.89 -2.95
C THR A 14 -0.79 4.18 -1.96
N LEU A 15 -2.05 3.90 -2.34
CA LEU A 15 -3.05 3.22 -1.49
C LEU A 15 -2.80 1.71 -1.32
N TYR A 16 -1.88 1.13 -2.09
CA TYR A 16 -1.52 -0.30 -2.03
C TYR A 16 -0.22 -0.57 -1.26
N LYS A 17 0.33 0.47 -0.62
CA LYS A 17 1.61 0.40 0.07
C LYS A 17 1.46 0.65 1.58
N ASN A 18 1.62 -0.46 2.30
CA ASN A 18 2.31 -0.64 3.58
C ASN A 18 1.43 -0.84 4.85
N THR A 19 1.22 -2.12 5.15
CA THR A 19 0.65 -2.62 6.40
C THR A 19 1.46 -2.15 7.63
N ILE A 20 0.79 -1.50 8.58
CA ILE A 20 1.40 -1.03 9.83
C ILE A 20 1.51 -2.19 10.82
N ASN A 21 2.72 -2.42 11.35
CA ASN A 21 2.97 -3.38 12.43
C ASN A 21 3.26 -2.62 13.73
N ARG A 22 2.26 -2.53 14.61
CA ARG A 22 2.43 -2.33 16.05
C ARG A 22 1.38 -3.14 16.80
N GLY A 23 1.79 -4.29 17.34
CA GLY A 23 1.15 -4.97 18.47
C GLY A 23 -0.39 -5.10 18.45
N LYS A 24 -0.91 -6.04 17.66
CA LYS A 24 -2.25 -6.68 17.76
C LYS A 24 -3.48 -6.04 17.10
N GLU A 25 -3.42 -4.90 16.42
CA GLU A 25 -4.55 -4.39 15.60
C GLU A 25 -4.10 -4.01 14.17
N TYR A 26 -4.55 -4.75 13.16
CA TYR A 26 -4.17 -4.54 11.75
C TYR A 26 -5.17 -3.63 11.01
N LEU A 27 -4.75 -2.39 10.74
CA LEU A 27 -5.37 -1.49 9.76
C LEU A 27 -4.64 -1.62 8.42
N ASN A 28 -5.39 -1.87 7.35
CA ASN A 28 -4.88 -1.80 5.98
C ASN A 28 -4.72 -0.33 5.54
N ASP A 29 -3.97 -0.07 4.46
CA ASP A 29 -3.67 1.28 3.97
C ASP A 29 -4.94 2.07 3.64
N THR A 30 -5.89 1.44 2.95
CA THR A 30 -7.18 2.05 2.63
C THR A 30 -8.00 2.35 3.89
N GLU A 31 -7.91 1.49 4.91
CA GLU A 31 -8.60 1.67 6.19
C GLU A 31 -7.97 2.82 6.98
N PHE A 32 -6.64 2.90 6.99
CA PHE A 32 -5.90 4.00 7.61
C PHE A 32 -6.22 5.33 6.92
N GLU A 33 -6.17 5.37 5.58
CA GLU A 33 -6.46 6.58 4.83
C GLU A 33 -7.93 7.00 4.98
N MET A 34 -8.85 6.04 5.11
CA MET A 34 -10.25 6.31 5.46
C MET A 34 -10.37 7.02 6.81
N VAL A 35 -9.76 6.47 7.87
CA VAL A 35 -9.78 7.09 9.21
C VAL A 35 -9.16 8.48 9.16
N ARG A 36 -8.03 8.64 8.48
CA ARG A 36 -7.35 9.93 8.30
C ARG A 36 -8.23 10.96 7.59
N TYR A 37 -8.90 10.55 6.51
CA TYR A 37 -9.78 11.42 5.74
C TYR A 37 -10.97 11.92 6.57
N VAL A 38 -11.61 11.03 7.34
CA VAL A 38 -12.71 11.38 8.25
C VAL A 38 -12.20 12.28 9.37
N THR A 39 -11.04 11.98 9.97
CA THR A 39 -10.43 12.78 11.05
C THR A 39 -10.13 14.22 10.61
N LYS A 40 -9.74 14.43 9.35
CA LYS A 40 -9.46 15.77 8.80
C LYS A 40 -10.70 16.63 8.54
N HIS A 41 -11.88 16.03 8.40
CA HIS A 41 -13.08 16.73 7.96
C HIS A 41 -14.26 16.58 8.93
N GLU A 42 -13.99 16.06 10.14
CA GLU A 42 -14.89 15.84 11.27
C GLU A 42 -16.07 14.88 11.00
N GLU A 43 -16.88 15.13 9.97
CA GLU A 43 -18.07 14.35 9.61
C GLU A 43 -18.11 14.07 8.10
N ARG A 44 -18.25 12.80 7.69
CA ARG A 44 -18.32 12.42 6.27
C ARG A 44 -19.32 11.32 5.98
N SER A 45 -20.05 11.46 4.88
CA SER A 45 -20.94 10.42 4.39
C SER A 45 -20.18 9.27 3.71
N LEU A 46 -20.81 8.09 3.66
CA LEU A 46 -20.25 6.93 2.95
C LEU A 46 -19.95 7.21 1.46
N VAL A 47 -20.73 8.08 0.83
CA VAL A 47 -20.58 8.42 -0.59
C VAL A 47 -19.33 9.29 -0.79
N GLU A 48 -19.12 10.28 0.06
CA GLU A 48 -17.93 11.14 -0.01
C GLU A 48 -16.65 10.35 0.25
N VAL A 49 -16.68 9.41 1.21
CA VAL A 49 -15.52 8.54 1.48
C VAL A 49 -15.24 7.62 0.29
N ALA A 50 -16.26 7.02 -0.33
CA ALA A 50 -16.10 6.18 -1.52
C ALA A 50 -15.49 6.97 -2.68
N ASN A 51 -15.97 8.19 -2.92
CA ASN A 51 -15.46 9.07 -3.97
C ASN A 51 -14.01 9.51 -3.69
N TYR A 52 -13.68 9.80 -2.44
CA TYR A 52 -12.33 10.22 -2.06
C TYR A 52 -11.29 9.10 -2.21
N LEU A 53 -11.66 7.89 -1.79
CA LEU A 53 -10.81 6.70 -1.86
C LEU A 53 -10.82 6.06 -3.26
N ASN A 54 -11.75 6.47 -4.13
CA ASN A 54 -11.97 5.89 -5.45
C ASN A 54 -12.21 4.36 -5.40
N VAL A 55 -13.09 3.94 -4.50
CA VAL A 55 -13.46 2.53 -4.27
C VAL A 55 -14.96 2.35 -4.20
N ASP A 56 -15.44 1.12 -4.40
CA ASP A 56 -16.86 0.78 -4.30
C ASP A 56 -17.43 1.08 -2.91
N LYS A 57 -18.67 1.60 -2.88
CA LYS A 57 -19.43 1.84 -1.63
C LYS A 57 -19.59 0.57 -0.79
N GLY A 58 -19.65 -0.59 -1.43
CA GLY A 58 -19.67 -1.89 -0.74
C GLY A 58 -18.40 -2.17 0.06
N LEU A 59 -17.24 -1.79 -0.48
CA LEU A 59 -15.94 -1.90 0.21
C LEU A 59 -15.89 -0.95 1.40
N VAL A 60 -16.27 0.32 1.21
CA VAL A 60 -16.36 1.32 2.30
C VAL A 60 -17.29 0.82 3.41
N THR A 61 -18.39 0.16 3.04
CA THR A 61 -19.34 -0.39 4.01
C THR A 61 -18.73 -1.49 4.88
N ARG A 62 -17.87 -2.34 4.31
CA ARG A 62 -17.14 -3.35 5.07
C ARG A 62 -16.08 -2.71 5.97
N MET A 63 -15.33 -1.74 5.42
CA MET A 63 -14.26 -1.04 6.14
C MET A 63 -14.80 -0.28 7.36
N TYR A 64 -15.82 0.57 7.22
CA TYR A 64 -16.30 1.35 8.36
C TYR A 64 -16.85 0.46 9.47
N LYS A 65 -17.53 -0.65 9.15
CA LYS A 65 -18.04 -1.58 10.17
C LYS A 65 -16.90 -2.17 11.01
N LYS A 66 -15.81 -2.56 10.36
CA LYS A 66 -14.59 -3.03 11.05
C LYS A 66 -13.98 -1.90 11.90
N LEU A 67 -13.84 -0.71 11.32
CA LEU A 67 -13.26 0.46 12.00
C LEU A 67 -14.07 0.91 13.22
N VAL A 68 -15.40 0.78 13.17
CA VAL A 68 -16.30 1.00 14.31
C VAL A 68 -16.07 -0.07 15.37
N GLY A 69 -15.98 -1.35 14.99
CA GLY A 69 -15.66 -2.43 15.93
C GLY A 69 -14.29 -2.29 16.61
N LEU A 70 -13.33 -1.66 15.93
CA LEU A 70 -12.01 -1.32 16.46
C LEU A 70 -11.98 0.01 17.24
N GLY A 71 -13.10 0.75 17.29
CA GLY A 71 -13.22 2.01 18.02
C GLY A 71 -12.54 3.21 17.35
N TYR A 72 -12.21 3.15 16.06
CA TYR A 72 -11.64 4.29 15.32
C TYR A 72 -12.70 5.24 14.76
N LEU A 73 -13.88 4.70 14.41
CA LEU A 73 -14.97 5.49 13.83
C LEU A 73 -16.26 5.27 14.60
N GLU A 74 -17.11 6.28 14.59
CA GLU A 74 -18.50 6.22 15.03
C GLU A 74 -19.44 6.57 13.87
N VAL A 75 -20.67 6.06 13.92
CA VAL A 75 -21.69 6.33 12.90
C VAL A 75 -22.81 7.11 13.54
N LYS A 76 -23.08 8.29 13.01
CA LYS A 76 -24.28 9.08 13.31
C LYS A 76 -25.30 8.94 12.19
N SER A 77 -26.57 9.03 12.56
CA SER A 77 -27.66 9.20 11.60
C SER A 77 -27.82 10.69 11.32
N ASP A 78 -28.07 11.05 10.05
CA ASP A 78 -28.42 12.42 9.67
C ASP A 78 -29.84 12.76 10.19
N GLU A 79 -30.01 13.97 10.75
CA GLU A 79 -31.28 14.46 11.27
C GLU A 79 -32.35 14.60 10.17
N ASN A 80 -31.94 14.79 8.92
CA ASN A 80 -32.83 15.01 7.77
C ASN A 80 -33.10 13.74 6.95
N ASP A 81 -32.24 12.72 7.01
CA ASP A 81 -32.46 11.43 6.34
C ASP A 81 -31.81 10.30 7.14
N SER A 82 -32.62 9.55 7.88
CA SER A 82 -32.19 8.42 8.71
C SER A 82 -31.46 7.31 7.95
N ARG A 83 -31.51 7.31 6.60
CA ARG A 83 -30.77 6.34 5.75
C ARG A 83 -29.34 6.80 5.48
N LYS A 84 -29.01 8.07 5.71
CA LYS A 84 -27.66 8.59 5.57
C LYS A 84 -26.85 8.30 6.82
N LYS A 85 -25.74 7.60 6.61
CA LYS A 85 -24.75 7.30 7.64
C LYS A 85 -23.62 8.30 7.53
N ILE A 86 -23.40 9.03 8.60
CA ILE A 86 -22.31 9.99 8.76
C ILE A 86 -21.25 9.33 9.63
N LEU A 87 -20.02 9.27 9.14
CA LEU A 87 -18.86 8.75 9.84
C LEU A 87 -18.16 9.89 10.58
N VAL A 88 -17.84 9.64 11.85
CA VAL A 88 -17.17 10.58 12.74
C VAL A 88 -15.95 9.90 13.35
N ALA A 89 -14.84 10.62 13.48
CA ALA A 89 -13.62 10.09 14.07
C ALA A 89 -13.67 10.14 15.60
N THR A 90 -13.30 9.03 16.25
CA THR A 90 -13.20 8.96 17.72
C THR A 90 -11.90 9.59 18.22
N PRO A 91 -11.74 9.82 19.54
CA PRO A 91 -10.45 10.21 20.12
C PRO A 91 -9.31 9.25 19.75
N LYS A 92 -9.58 7.93 19.74
CA LYS A 92 -8.62 6.88 19.32
C LYS A 92 -8.13 7.11 17.89
N ALA A 93 -8.99 7.56 16.97
CA ALA A 93 -8.57 7.92 15.62
C ALA A 93 -7.70 9.19 15.56
N LYS A 94 -7.90 10.15 16.46
CA LYS A 94 -7.06 11.37 16.54
C LYS A 94 -5.65 11.08 17.07
N GLU A 95 -5.49 10.01 17.85
CA GLU A 95 -4.19 9.52 18.33
C GLU A 95 -3.38 8.80 17.24
N LEU A 96 -3.99 8.48 16.09
CA LEU A 96 -3.25 7.90 14.97
C LEU A 96 -2.20 8.91 14.46
N PRO A 97 -0.98 8.44 14.14
CA PRO A 97 0.07 9.32 13.64
C PRO A 97 -0.36 10.00 12.33
N LYS A 98 -0.08 11.30 12.21
CA LYS A 98 -0.45 12.11 11.03
C LYS A 98 0.25 11.65 9.75
N GLU A 99 1.36 10.94 9.91
CA GLU A 99 2.18 10.33 8.87
C GLU A 99 2.47 8.87 9.22
N ILE A 100 2.48 8.02 8.20
CA ILE A 100 2.88 6.64 8.36
C ILE A 100 4.40 6.60 8.44
N THR A 101 4.95 6.36 9.64
CA THR A 101 6.38 6.09 9.80
C THR A 101 6.61 4.59 9.72
N TYR A 102 7.21 4.13 8.63
CA TYR A 102 7.66 2.75 8.52
C TYR A 102 8.85 2.52 9.44
N PRO A 103 8.88 1.45 10.25
CA PRO A 103 10.09 1.10 11.01
C PRO A 103 11.27 1.08 10.05
N THR A 104 12.23 1.97 10.26
CA THR A 104 13.38 2.25 9.37
C THR A 104 14.46 1.17 9.50
N ASP A 105 14.07 -0.09 9.62
CA ASP A 105 14.97 -1.16 9.25
C ASP A 105 15.18 -0.98 7.74
N LYS A 106 16.36 -0.49 7.37
CA LYS A 106 16.76 -0.17 6.00
C LYS A 106 16.83 -1.50 5.25
N LEU A 107 15.67 -1.90 4.72
CA LEU A 107 15.50 -3.09 3.89
C LEU A 107 15.96 -2.73 2.49
N SER A 108 16.93 -3.44 1.93
CA SER A 108 17.30 -3.29 0.52
C SER A 108 17.12 -4.60 -0.22
N LEU A 109 16.67 -4.51 -1.46
CA LEU A 109 16.65 -5.60 -2.43
C LEU A 109 17.84 -5.38 -3.36
N GLU A 110 18.73 -6.37 -3.42
CA GLU A 110 19.86 -6.38 -4.33
C GLU A 110 19.72 -7.57 -5.27
N VAL A 111 19.71 -7.31 -6.57
CA VAL A 111 19.61 -8.31 -7.63
C VAL A 111 20.87 -8.19 -8.45
N ASN A 112 21.63 -9.28 -8.55
CA ASN A 112 22.89 -9.33 -9.30
C ASN A 112 22.87 -10.48 -10.29
N ASN A 113 23.11 -10.15 -11.56
CA ASN A 113 23.25 -11.03 -12.71
C ASN A 113 22.09 -12.02 -12.86
N LEU A 114 20.87 -11.56 -12.56
CA LEU A 114 19.67 -12.39 -12.60
C LEU A 114 19.39 -12.82 -14.04
N THR A 115 19.42 -14.13 -14.25
CA THR A 115 19.09 -14.77 -15.52
C THR A 115 18.03 -15.83 -15.25
N PHE A 116 16.91 -15.77 -15.95
CA PHE A 116 15.77 -16.65 -15.71
C PHE A 116 14.92 -16.78 -16.98
N GLY A 117 14.44 -17.98 -17.28
CA GLY A 117 13.40 -18.18 -18.27
C GLY A 117 12.56 -19.42 -18.03
N PHE A 118 11.29 -19.34 -18.41
CA PHE A 118 10.36 -20.48 -18.32
C PHE A 118 10.65 -21.55 -19.39
N ASP A 119 11.20 -21.11 -20.52
CA ASP A 119 11.53 -21.89 -21.71
C ASP A 119 12.67 -21.18 -22.48
N GLN A 120 13.01 -21.65 -23.69
CA GLN A 120 14.01 -20.99 -24.55
C GLN A 120 13.56 -19.63 -25.11
N SER A 121 12.30 -19.22 -24.88
CA SER A 121 11.67 -18.06 -25.51
C SER A 121 11.63 -16.84 -24.61
N PHE A 122 11.47 -17.04 -23.29
CA PHE A 122 11.31 -15.96 -22.31
C PHE A 122 12.49 -15.88 -21.35
N VAL A 123 13.65 -15.47 -21.86
CA VAL A 123 14.86 -15.41 -21.02
C VAL A 123 15.18 -13.96 -20.65
N LEU A 124 15.17 -13.68 -19.34
CA LEU A 124 15.85 -12.54 -18.75
C LEU A 124 17.34 -12.83 -18.77
N HIS A 125 18.13 -11.86 -19.21
CA HIS A 125 19.58 -12.01 -19.25
C HIS A 125 20.25 -10.94 -18.41
N ASN A 126 21.03 -11.39 -17.43
CA ASN A 126 21.98 -10.57 -16.69
C ASN A 126 21.38 -9.27 -16.12
N ILE A 127 20.22 -9.38 -15.47
CA ILE A 127 19.56 -8.23 -14.85
C ILE A 127 20.19 -7.95 -13.49
N SER A 128 20.72 -6.74 -13.33
CA SER A 128 21.30 -6.27 -12.08
C SER A 128 20.70 -4.92 -11.69
N PHE A 129 20.13 -4.84 -10.49
CA PHE A 129 19.64 -3.60 -9.92
C PHE A 129 19.58 -3.67 -8.40
N HIS A 130 19.53 -2.51 -7.77
CA HIS A 130 19.36 -2.36 -6.34
C HIS A 130 18.17 -1.45 -6.06
N LEU A 131 17.36 -1.82 -5.07
CA LEU A 131 16.18 -1.09 -4.66
C LEU A 131 16.20 -0.90 -3.14
N ASN A 132 16.20 0.36 -2.70
CA ASN A 132 16.06 0.70 -1.29
C ASN A 132 14.61 0.60 -0.83
N LYS A 133 14.41 0.42 0.48
CA LYS A 133 13.08 0.55 1.10
C LYS A 133 12.44 1.89 0.77
N GLY A 134 11.25 1.84 0.20
CA GLY A 134 10.48 3.02 -0.18
C GLY A 134 10.65 3.43 -1.64
N GLU A 135 11.67 2.92 -2.34
CA GLU A 135 11.80 3.10 -3.77
C GLU A 135 10.79 2.23 -4.53
N THR A 136 10.40 2.68 -5.73
CA THR A 136 9.48 1.95 -6.60
C THR A 136 10.21 1.66 -7.90
N LEU A 137 10.39 0.37 -8.21
CA LEU A 137 10.89 -0.04 -9.52
C LEU A 137 9.70 -0.10 -10.50
N GLY A 138 9.69 0.81 -11.47
CA GLY A 138 8.80 0.74 -12.62
C GLY A 138 9.42 -0.13 -13.70
N VAL A 139 8.76 -1.25 -14.06
CA VAL A 139 9.21 -2.14 -15.14
C VAL A 139 8.31 -1.92 -16.37
N CYS A 140 8.87 -1.31 -17.42
CA CYS A 140 8.14 -0.94 -18.64
C CYS A 140 8.79 -1.58 -19.88
N GLY A 141 8.01 -1.85 -20.93
CA GLY A 141 8.50 -2.46 -22.18
C GLY A 141 7.39 -3.09 -23.02
N MET A 142 7.71 -3.48 -24.26
CA MET A 142 6.77 -4.13 -25.20
C MET A 142 6.19 -5.44 -24.64
N ILE A 143 5.03 -5.86 -25.13
CA ILE A 143 4.50 -7.20 -24.84
C ILE A 143 5.60 -8.26 -25.15
N HIS A 144 5.71 -9.27 -24.29
CA HIS A 144 6.76 -10.31 -24.32
C HIS A 144 8.19 -9.87 -23.95
N SER A 145 8.44 -8.63 -23.52
CA SER A 145 9.77 -8.17 -23.10
C SER A 145 10.29 -8.75 -21.77
N GLY A 146 9.67 -9.81 -21.23
CA GLY A 146 10.10 -10.42 -19.96
C GLY A 146 9.65 -9.73 -18.66
N LYS A 147 8.75 -8.74 -18.69
CA LYS A 147 8.30 -8.04 -17.45
C LYS A 147 7.64 -8.98 -16.43
N SER A 148 6.72 -9.81 -16.89
CA SER A 148 6.06 -10.81 -16.03
C SER A 148 7.05 -11.88 -15.58
N THR A 149 8.01 -12.23 -16.45
CA THR A 149 9.13 -13.14 -16.15
C THR A 149 10.01 -12.59 -15.04
N LEU A 150 10.30 -11.28 -15.02
CA LEU A 150 11.03 -10.61 -13.94
C LEU A 150 10.23 -10.65 -12.63
N GLY A 151 8.93 -10.41 -12.68
CA GLY A 151 8.05 -10.57 -11.51
C GLY A 151 8.06 -12.00 -10.96
N ALA A 152 8.06 -13.01 -11.85
CA ALA A 152 8.14 -14.41 -11.45
C ALA A 152 9.50 -14.77 -10.83
N ALA A 153 10.61 -14.33 -11.40
CA ALA A 153 11.94 -14.54 -10.83
C ALA A 153 12.07 -13.92 -9.43
N LEU A 154 11.56 -12.70 -9.25
CA LEU A 154 11.58 -12.01 -7.94
C LEU A 154 10.65 -12.62 -6.89
N SER A 155 9.67 -13.45 -7.31
CA SER A 155 8.75 -14.10 -6.38
C SER A 155 9.41 -15.20 -5.53
N GLY A 156 10.57 -15.71 -5.97
CA GLY A 156 11.28 -16.81 -5.31
C GLY A 156 10.63 -18.19 -5.49
N LEU A 157 9.66 -18.32 -6.41
CA LEU A 157 8.95 -19.57 -6.70
C LEU A 157 9.61 -20.43 -7.79
N TYR A 158 10.65 -19.91 -8.47
CA TYR A 158 11.33 -20.57 -9.58
C TYR A 158 12.83 -20.50 -9.40
N ASP A 159 13.53 -21.48 -9.95
CA ASP A 159 15.00 -21.49 -10.01
C ASP A 159 15.51 -20.43 -11.00
N TYR A 160 16.62 -19.79 -10.66
CA TYR A 160 17.25 -18.74 -11.46
C TYR A 160 18.76 -18.75 -11.27
N ASP A 161 19.49 -18.19 -12.24
CA ASP A 161 20.91 -17.91 -12.12
C ASP A 161 21.15 -16.49 -11.60
N GLY A 162 22.19 -16.32 -10.78
CA GLY A 162 22.55 -15.05 -10.15
C GLY A 162 22.22 -15.00 -8.65
N SER A 163 21.96 -13.81 -8.12
CA SER A 163 21.61 -13.66 -6.70
C SER A 163 20.54 -12.61 -6.47
N ILE A 164 19.53 -12.96 -5.67
CA ILE A 164 18.53 -12.03 -5.14
C ILE A 164 18.68 -12.00 -3.62
N LYS A 165 19.00 -10.84 -3.05
CA LYS A 165 19.25 -10.66 -1.61
C LYS A 165 18.32 -9.61 -1.02
N PHE A 166 17.64 -9.98 0.07
CA PHE A 166 16.90 -9.05 0.91
C PHE A 166 17.73 -8.75 2.16
N THR A 167 18.33 -7.57 2.25
CA THR A 167 19.15 -7.18 3.40
C THR A 167 18.32 -6.38 4.39
N ARG A 168 18.13 -6.88 5.60
CA ARG A 168 17.55 -6.09 6.71
C ARG A 168 18.70 -5.42 7.48
N CYS A 169 18.99 -4.17 7.16
CA CYS A 169 20.00 -3.43 7.92
C CYS A 169 19.39 -2.99 9.26
N ARG A 170 19.79 -3.66 10.34
CA ARG A 170 19.58 -3.18 11.71
C ARG A 170 20.49 -1.97 11.90
N THR A 171 19.93 -0.79 12.11
CA THR A 171 20.69 0.37 12.58
C THR A 171 21.36 -0.01 13.90
N GLN A 172 22.67 -0.22 13.89
CA GLN A 172 23.43 -0.23 15.14
C GLN A 172 23.35 1.19 15.70
N GLY A 173 22.69 1.33 16.85
CA GLY A 173 22.65 2.58 17.58
C GLY A 173 24.07 2.98 17.98
N SER A 174 24.63 3.97 17.31
CA SER A 174 25.79 4.69 17.81
C SER A 174 25.35 5.46 19.06
N LYS A 175 25.57 4.88 20.23
CA LYS A 175 25.65 5.65 21.47
C LYS A 175 26.87 6.57 21.35
N LYS A 176 26.63 7.87 21.36
CA LYS A 176 27.59 8.87 21.82
C LYS A 176 26.88 9.73 22.85
#